data_AF-A0A0B1SBS4-F1
#
_entry.id   AF-A0A0B1SBS4-F1
#
_cell.length_a   1.000
_cell.length_b   1.000
_cell.length_c   1.000
_cell.angle_alpha   90.00
_cell.angle_beta   90.00
_cell.angle_gamma   90.00
#
_symmetry.space_group_name_H-M   'P 1'
#
loop_
_entity.id
_entity.type
_entity.pdbx_description
1 polymer ?
#
loop_
_entity_poly.entity_id
_entity_poly.type
_entity_poly.pdbx_seq_one_letter_code
_entity_poly.pdbx_strand_id
1 'polypeptide(L)'
;MYVKSSSTKNTFTGSASGYHAVTFGFIVDGIIRRVDPKGRDLKTFLREEITEPYDLSVDIGVDRREAHRVARVTTPSLWEYVRDCIKNPKIIGMLFIMYARFDEVLCKMRENTKWLLLNYDTMSVNDPDVLALPVPAVTGVASAADLSRMFSLAVEGSLITNATLEKISTPTLDSWHLERVALWPIRKGHGFFYEHNPLVPVSTSILLILRSSHERT
;
A
#
# COMPACT_ATOMS: atom_id res chain seq x y z
N MET A 1 -14.00 -8.62 -4.66
CA MET A 1 -15.31 -9.25 -4.45
C MET A 1 -16.36 -8.41 -5.19
N TYR A 2 -17.35 -9.04 -5.83
CA TYR A 2 -18.17 -8.51 -6.94
C TYR A 2 -18.89 -7.16 -6.70
N VAL A 3 -18.79 -6.25 -7.68
CA VAL A 3 -19.76 -5.15 -7.91
C VAL A 3 -20.29 -5.32 -9.34
N LYS A 4 -21.61 -5.42 -9.47
CA LYS A 4 -22.31 -5.46 -10.76
C LYS A 4 -22.50 -4.01 -11.21
N SER A 5 -21.57 -3.49 -11.99
CA SER A 5 -21.77 -2.30 -12.83
C SER A 5 -21.74 -2.76 -14.28
N SER A 6 -22.80 -2.44 -15.02
CA SER A 6 -22.94 -2.72 -16.43
C SER A 6 -21.88 -1.97 -17.24
N SER A 7 -21.15 -2.72 -18.08
CA SER A 7 -20.09 -2.32 -19.01
C SER A 7 -18.65 -2.45 -18.48
N THR A 8 -17.90 -3.37 -19.12
CA THR A 8 -16.45 -3.65 -18.98
C THR A 8 -15.97 -4.41 -17.72
N LYS A 9 -16.42 -5.64 -17.61
CA LYS A 9 -15.79 -6.67 -16.77
C LYS A 9 -14.48 -7.10 -17.48
N ASN A 10 -13.33 -6.51 -17.13
CA ASN A 10 -12.02 -7.10 -17.47
C ASN A 10 -11.84 -8.36 -16.60
N THR A 11 -12.40 -9.47 -17.05
CA THR A 11 -12.54 -10.73 -16.33
C THR A 11 -11.25 -11.51 -16.27
N PHE A 12 -10.66 -11.64 -15.08
CA PHE A 12 -9.80 -12.77 -14.66
C PHE A 12 -9.79 -12.85 -13.11
N THR A 13 -10.95 -13.05 -12.47
CA THR A 13 -10.97 -13.29 -11.03
C THR A 13 -10.30 -14.65 -10.75
N GLY A 14 -9.09 -14.62 -10.19
CA GLY A 14 -8.34 -15.82 -9.79
C GLY A 14 -7.29 -16.33 -10.79
N SER A 15 -7.27 -15.84 -12.04
CA SER A 15 -6.29 -16.26 -13.06
C SER A 15 -5.26 -15.20 -13.46
N ALA A 16 -5.47 -13.93 -13.07
CA ALA A 16 -4.49 -12.86 -13.24
C ALA A 16 -4.59 -11.83 -12.11
N SER A 17 -3.48 -11.13 -11.84
CA SER A 17 -3.41 -10.06 -10.85
C SER A 17 -3.29 -8.69 -11.54
N GLY A 18 -3.97 -7.71 -10.96
CA GLY A 18 -4.03 -6.30 -11.35
C GLY A 18 -3.71 -5.41 -10.15
N TYR A 19 -2.74 -4.51 -10.19
CA TYR A 19 -2.53 -3.56 -9.08
C TYR A 19 -3.61 -2.48 -9.08
N HIS A 20 -4.44 -2.48 -8.03
CA HIS A 20 -5.54 -1.54 -7.84
C HIS A 20 -5.11 -0.30 -7.05
N ALA A 21 -4.23 0.53 -7.64
CA ALA A 21 -3.53 1.62 -6.93
C ALA A 21 -4.44 2.53 -6.07
N VAL A 22 -5.63 2.91 -6.58
CA VAL A 22 -6.59 3.74 -5.84
C VAL A 22 -7.80 2.93 -5.39
N THR A 23 -8.34 2.11 -6.29
CA THR A 23 -9.61 1.39 -6.06
C THR A 23 -9.51 0.34 -4.96
N PHE A 24 -8.32 -0.15 -4.63
CA PHE A 24 -8.11 -1.04 -3.49
C PHE A 24 -8.59 -0.40 -2.18
N GLY A 25 -8.27 0.88 -1.95
CA GLY A 25 -8.65 1.59 -0.74
C GLY A 25 -10.17 1.67 -0.57
N PHE A 26 -10.90 1.99 -1.63
CA PHE A 26 -12.37 2.03 -1.60
C PHE A 26 -13.00 0.66 -1.37
N ILE A 27 -12.39 -0.41 -1.90
CA ILE A 27 -12.87 -1.77 -1.68
C ILE A 27 -12.70 -2.16 -0.21
N VAL A 28 -11.53 -1.88 0.39
CA VAL A 28 -11.27 -2.17 1.80
C VAL A 28 -12.19 -1.35 2.71
N ASP A 29 -12.34 -0.05 2.45
CA ASP A 29 -13.28 0.82 3.18
C ASP A 29 -14.72 0.26 3.13
N GLY A 30 -15.16 -0.14 1.94
CA GLY A 30 -16.47 -0.76 1.75
C GLY A 30 -16.65 -2.10 2.49
N ILE A 31 -15.58 -2.88 2.69
CA ILE A 31 -15.60 -4.10 3.49
C ILE A 31 -15.73 -3.74 4.97
N ILE A 32 -14.91 -2.82 5.47
CA ILE A 32 -14.92 -2.40 6.88
C ILE A 32 -16.28 -1.85 7.27
N ARG A 33 -16.86 -0.94 6.48
CA ARG A 33 -18.21 -0.39 6.75
C ARG A 33 -19.31 -1.43 6.88
N ARG A 34 -19.15 -2.60 6.25
CA ARG A 34 -20.15 -3.69 6.28
C ARG A 34 -19.91 -4.70 7.40
N VAL A 35 -18.65 -4.88 7.79
CA VAL A 35 -18.25 -5.89 8.78
C VAL A 35 -18.16 -5.27 10.18
N ASP A 36 -17.79 -4.00 10.29
CA ASP A 36 -17.75 -3.28 11.56
C ASP A 36 -19.17 -3.17 12.15
N PRO A 37 -19.40 -3.63 13.39
CA PRO A 37 -20.73 -3.57 14.01
C PRO A 37 -21.29 -2.16 14.14
N LYS A 38 -20.42 -1.13 14.23
CA LYS A 38 -20.83 0.28 14.28
C LYS A 38 -21.00 0.90 12.89
N GLY A 39 -20.70 0.17 11.82
CA GLY A 39 -20.78 0.66 10.43
C GLY A 39 -19.81 1.80 10.10
N ARG A 40 -18.72 1.93 10.86
CA ARG A 40 -17.74 3.01 10.71
C ARG A 40 -16.97 2.87 9.40
N ASP A 41 -16.47 4.00 8.93
CA ASP A 41 -15.51 4.01 7.82
C ASP A 41 -14.11 3.59 8.28
N LEU A 42 -13.23 3.25 7.32
CA LEU A 42 -11.90 2.75 7.64
C LEU A 42 -11.06 3.79 8.39
N LYS A 43 -11.20 5.08 8.09
CA LYS A 43 -10.51 6.15 8.82
C LYS A 43 -10.91 6.15 10.29
N THR A 44 -12.21 6.15 10.56
CA THR A 44 -12.78 6.20 11.90
C THR A 44 -12.48 4.92 12.67
N PHE A 45 -12.57 3.76 12.01
CA PHE A 45 -12.19 2.48 12.58
C PHE A 45 -10.71 2.44 12.96
N LEU A 46 -9.81 2.84 12.05
CA LEU A 46 -8.37 2.93 12.31
C LEU A 46 -8.11 3.83 13.52
N ARG A 47 -8.79 4.98 13.57
CA ARG A 47 -8.61 5.93 14.66
C ARG A 47 -9.01 5.36 16.02
N GLU A 48 -10.24 4.87 16.12
CA GLU A 48 -10.83 4.43 17.39
C GLU A 48 -10.27 3.09 17.89
N GLU A 49 -9.92 2.15 17.01
CA GLU A 49 -9.51 0.80 17.40
C GLU A 49 -7.99 0.60 17.44
N ILE A 50 -7.22 1.46 16.75
CA ILE A 50 -5.78 1.25 16.58
C ILE A 50 -4.97 2.48 17.00
N THR A 51 -5.29 3.68 16.53
CA THR A 51 -4.37 4.81 16.73
C THR A 51 -4.58 5.51 18.06
N GLU A 52 -5.83 5.76 18.47
CA GLU A 52 -6.14 6.36 19.78
C GLU A 52 -5.76 5.44 20.95
N PRO A 53 -6.08 4.12 20.96
CA PRO A 53 -5.76 3.26 22.10
C PRO A 53 -4.26 3.09 22.36
N TYR A 54 -3.43 3.24 21.34
CA TYR A 54 -1.99 3.03 21.40
C TYR A 54 -1.16 4.32 21.28
N ASP A 55 -1.83 5.47 21.21
CA ASP A 55 -1.23 6.80 21.04
C ASP A 55 -0.25 6.84 19.85
N LEU A 56 -0.78 6.56 18.65
CA LEU A 56 -0.01 6.48 17.41
C LEU A 56 -0.35 7.66 16.49
N SER A 57 0.67 8.37 15.98
CA SER A 57 0.50 9.40 14.95
C SER A 57 0.42 8.77 13.55
N VAL A 58 -0.64 8.00 13.29
CA VAL A 58 -0.99 7.40 12.00
C VAL A 58 -2.39 7.86 11.63
N ASP A 59 -2.60 8.39 10.43
CA ASP A 59 -3.91 8.86 9.98
C ASP A 59 -4.12 8.56 8.49
N ILE A 60 -5.38 8.52 8.06
CA ILE A 60 -5.81 8.43 6.68
C ILE A 60 -6.68 9.66 6.39
N GLY A 61 -6.19 10.55 5.54
CA GLY A 61 -6.91 11.78 5.22
C GLY A 61 -6.77 12.84 6.31
N VAL A 62 -5.58 13.41 6.51
CA VAL A 62 -5.28 14.36 7.61
C VAL A 62 -6.16 15.61 7.52
N ASP A 63 -6.71 16.07 8.65
CA ASP A 63 -7.52 17.30 8.68
C ASP A 63 -6.76 18.47 8.06
N ARG A 64 -7.44 19.25 7.22
CA ARG A 64 -6.88 20.42 6.55
C ARG A 64 -6.16 21.38 7.50
N ARG A 65 -6.64 21.52 8.73
CA ARG A 65 -6.03 22.38 9.76
C ARG A 65 -4.68 21.85 10.22
N GLU A 66 -4.51 20.54 10.25
CA GLU A 66 -3.28 19.86 10.67
C GLU A 66 -2.31 19.60 9.50
N ALA A 67 -2.71 19.89 8.26
CA ALA A 67 -1.88 19.68 7.07
C ALA A 67 -0.50 20.37 7.15
N HIS A 68 -0.39 21.46 7.91
CA HIS A 68 0.88 22.17 8.14
C HIS A 68 1.93 21.35 8.89
N ARG A 69 1.53 20.28 9.59
CA ARG A 69 2.44 19.37 10.32
C ARG A 69 2.98 18.26 9.43
N VAL A 70 2.39 18.05 8.25
CA VAL A 70 2.78 16.98 7.33
C VAL A 70 3.94 17.45 6.45
N ALA A 71 4.98 16.63 6.37
CA ALA A 71 6.13 16.91 5.52
C ALA A 71 5.71 16.94 4.04
N ARG A 72 6.22 17.92 3.29
CA ARG A 72 5.94 18.04 1.86
C ARG A 72 6.76 17.02 1.07
N VAL A 73 6.12 16.35 0.12
CA VAL A 73 6.76 15.44 -0.84
C VAL A 73 7.44 16.26 -1.92
N THR A 74 8.68 15.89 -2.27
CA THR A 74 9.46 16.49 -3.35
C THR A 74 9.78 15.46 -4.41
N THR A 75 9.99 15.90 -5.66
CA THR A 75 10.57 15.04 -6.69
C THR A 75 12.07 14.85 -6.44
N PRO A 76 12.61 13.65 -6.71
CA PRO A 76 14.06 13.46 -6.70
C PRO A 76 14.71 14.31 -7.79
N SER A 77 15.86 14.87 -7.48
CA SER A 77 16.71 15.54 -8.46
C SER A 77 17.27 14.54 -9.47
N LEU A 78 17.70 15.04 -10.63
CA LEU A 78 18.33 14.21 -11.67
C LEU A 78 19.53 13.41 -11.12
N TRP A 79 20.31 14.01 -10.21
CA TRP A 79 21.47 13.34 -9.61
C TRP A 79 21.07 12.20 -8.67
N GLU A 80 20.03 12.39 -7.86
CA GLU A 80 19.50 11.33 -6.99
C GLU A 80 18.96 10.18 -7.84
N TYR A 81 18.25 10.51 -8.92
CA TYR A 81 17.74 9.52 -9.86
C TYR A 81 18.86 8.69 -10.51
N VAL A 82 19.93 9.33 -10.97
CA VAL A 82 21.11 8.64 -11.53
C VAL A 82 21.79 7.77 -10.47
N ARG A 83 21.99 8.31 -9.26
CA ARG A 83 22.58 7.57 -8.14
C ARG A 83 21.77 6.32 -7.80
N ASP A 84 20.45 6.42 -7.78
CA ASP A 84 19.56 5.30 -7.46
C ASP A 84 19.56 4.24 -8.56
N CYS A 85 19.60 4.66 -9.84
CA CYS A 85 19.78 3.74 -10.97
C CYS A 85 21.12 2.97 -10.89
N ILE A 86 22.20 3.62 -10.44
CA ILE A 86 23.51 2.97 -10.25
C ILE A 86 23.45 1.97 -9.10
N LYS A 87 22.87 2.36 -7.96
CA LYS A 87 22.77 1.49 -6.77
C LYS A 87 21.86 0.29 -6.99
N ASN A 88 20.78 0.46 -7.75
CA ASN A 88 19.83 -0.60 -8.04
C ASN A 88 19.47 -0.61 -9.54
N PRO A 89 20.22 -1.36 -10.36
CA PRO A 89 19.98 -1.45 -11.81
C PRO A 89 18.58 -1.95 -12.18
N LYS A 90 17.86 -2.63 -11.26
CA LYS A 90 16.47 -3.05 -11.48
C LYS A 90 15.53 -1.87 -11.73
N ILE A 91 15.83 -0.70 -11.15
CA ILE A 91 15.05 0.53 -11.35
C ILE A 91 15.03 0.91 -12.84
N ILE A 92 16.16 0.77 -13.55
CA ILE A 92 16.25 1.05 -14.99
C ILE A 92 15.29 0.16 -15.77
N GLY A 93 15.25 -1.13 -15.46
CA GLY A 93 14.32 -2.08 -16.10
C GLY A 93 12.86 -1.73 -15.82
N MET A 94 12.52 -1.41 -14.57
CA MET A 94 11.17 -0.99 -14.17
C MET A 94 10.73 0.29 -14.89
N LEU A 95 11.62 1.29 -14.99
CA LEU A 95 11.36 2.53 -15.69
C LEU A 95 11.18 2.31 -17.19
N PHE A 96 12.04 1.50 -17.80
CA PHE A 96 11.92 1.14 -19.21
C PHE A 96 10.55 0.52 -19.50
N ILE A 97 10.13 -0.44 -18.67
CA ILE A 97 8.79 -1.05 -18.76
C ILE A 97 7.70 0.03 -18.61
N MET A 98 7.80 0.92 -17.63
CA MET A 98 6.82 1.96 -17.39
C MET A 98 6.69 2.96 -18.56
N TYR A 99 7.81 3.39 -19.16
CA TYR A 99 7.84 4.36 -20.26
C TYR A 99 7.57 3.74 -21.64
N ALA A 100 7.97 2.49 -21.87
CA ALA A 100 7.72 1.79 -23.13
C ALA A 100 6.26 1.29 -23.24
N ARG A 101 5.50 1.32 -22.15
CA ARG A 101 4.09 0.94 -22.12
C ARG A 101 3.18 2.06 -22.64
N PHE A 102 2.44 1.75 -23.70
CA PHE A 102 1.31 2.55 -24.21
C PHE A 102 0.01 1.74 -24.18
N ASP A 103 -0.28 1.09 -23.06
CA ASP A 103 -1.46 0.27 -22.93
C ASP A 103 -2.68 1.07 -22.45
N GLU A 104 -3.86 0.62 -22.88
CA GLU A 104 -5.14 1.26 -22.56
C GLU A 104 -5.45 1.28 -21.05
N VAL A 105 -4.90 0.34 -20.26
CA VAL A 105 -5.19 0.23 -18.82
C VAL A 105 -4.57 1.39 -18.05
N LEU A 106 -3.29 1.71 -18.31
CA LEU A 106 -2.61 2.87 -17.71
C LEU A 106 -3.28 4.19 -18.10
N CYS A 107 -3.66 4.36 -19.37
CA CYS A 107 -4.40 5.53 -19.84
C CYS A 107 -5.74 5.67 -19.09
N LYS A 108 -6.53 4.60 -18.99
CA LYS A 108 -7.81 4.60 -18.23
C LYS A 108 -7.61 4.88 -16.75
N MET A 109 -6.55 4.35 -16.13
CA MET A 109 -6.25 4.67 -14.73
C MET A 109 -5.98 6.17 -14.58
N ARG A 110 -5.10 6.74 -15.41
CA ARG A 110 -4.76 8.17 -15.38
C ARG A 110 -5.97 9.06 -15.64
N GLU A 111 -6.84 8.68 -16.57
CA GLU A 111 -8.06 9.44 -16.87
C GLU A 111 -9.08 9.41 -15.73
N ASN A 112 -9.22 8.28 -15.05
CA ASN A 112 -10.14 8.14 -13.91
C ASN A 112 -9.61 8.80 -12.62
N THR A 113 -8.30 9.06 -12.54
CA THR A 113 -7.66 9.71 -11.38
C THR A 113 -7.13 11.10 -11.72
N LYS A 114 -7.81 11.85 -12.59
CA LYS A 114 -7.43 13.25 -12.91
C LYS A 114 -7.43 14.20 -11.71
N TRP A 115 -8.16 13.86 -10.65
CA TRP A 115 -8.15 14.60 -9.38
C TRP A 115 -6.94 14.25 -8.50
N LEU A 116 -6.30 13.10 -8.73
CA LEU A 116 -5.09 12.62 -8.08
C LEU A 116 -3.95 12.55 -9.10
N LEU A 117 -3.54 13.72 -9.59
CA LEU A 117 -2.45 13.82 -10.56
C LEU A 117 -1.14 13.41 -9.90
N LEU A 118 -0.77 12.15 -10.09
CA LEU A 118 0.59 11.65 -9.88
C LEU A 118 1.46 12.06 -11.08
N ASN A 119 1.57 13.36 -11.35
CA ASN A 119 2.51 13.88 -12.34
C ASN A 119 3.81 14.28 -11.62
N TYR A 120 4.94 14.20 -12.33
CA TYR A 120 6.23 14.63 -11.80
C TYR A 120 6.22 16.10 -11.34
N ASP A 121 5.43 16.96 -11.98
CA ASP A 121 5.44 18.40 -11.69
C ASP A 121 4.47 18.82 -10.58
N THR A 122 3.47 17.98 -10.26
CA THR A 122 2.43 18.29 -9.28
C THR A 122 2.27 17.14 -8.31
N MET A 123 2.86 17.27 -7.12
CA MET A 123 2.62 16.33 -6.02
C MET A 123 1.25 16.62 -5.41
N SER A 124 0.20 16.01 -5.94
CA SER A 124 -1.20 16.27 -5.52
C SER A 124 -1.43 16.04 -4.02
N VAL A 125 -0.67 15.14 -3.40
CA VAL A 125 -0.74 14.87 -1.95
C VAL A 125 -0.22 16.02 -1.07
N ASN A 126 0.48 17.01 -1.65
CA ASN A 126 0.86 18.24 -0.95
C ASN A 126 -0.27 19.27 -0.87
N ASP A 127 -1.36 19.08 -1.62
CA ASP A 127 -2.54 19.92 -1.54
C ASP A 127 -3.34 19.52 -0.28
N PRO A 128 -3.57 20.44 0.68
CA PRO A 128 -4.35 20.15 1.88
C PRO A 128 -5.77 19.61 1.61
N ASP A 129 -6.40 20.02 0.50
CA ASP A 129 -7.74 19.57 0.15
C ASP A 129 -7.73 18.12 -0.36
N VAL A 130 -6.66 17.69 -1.05
CA VAL A 130 -6.46 16.29 -1.45
C VAL A 130 -6.03 15.45 -0.25
N LEU A 131 -5.13 15.97 0.58
CA LEU A 131 -4.61 15.29 1.76
C LEU A 131 -5.71 15.00 2.78
N ALA A 132 -6.75 15.83 2.86
CA ALA A 132 -7.88 15.63 3.77
C ALA A 132 -8.89 14.57 3.31
N LEU A 133 -8.81 14.12 2.05
CA LEU A 133 -9.71 13.07 1.55
C LEU A 133 -9.36 11.73 2.23
N PRO A 134 -10.32 10.99 2.80
CA PRO A 134 -10.07 9.70 3.41
C PRO A 134 -9.96 8.61 2.33
N VAL A 135 -8.86 8.60 1.58
CA VAL A 135 -8.59 7.63 0.51
C VAL A 135 -7.50 6.66 1.01
N PRO A 136 -7.89 5.48 1.54
CA PRO A 136 -6.98 4.63 2.31
C PRO A 136 -5.75 4.14 1.56
N ALA A 137 -5.83 4.04 0.23
CA ALA A 137 -4.72 3.58 -0.59
C ALA A 137 -3.66 4.67 -0.89
N VAL A 138 -3.96 5.94 -0.61
CA VAL A 138 -3.16 7.07 -1.11
C VAL A 138 -2.82 8.10 -0.03
N THR A 139 -3.77 8.42 0.85
CA THR A 139 -3.70 9.58 1.77
C THR A 139 -3.28 9.20 3.18
N GLY A 140 -2.58 8.07 3.33
CA GLY A 140 -2.03 7.63 4.61
C GLY A 140 -0.82 8.48 5.00
N VAL A 141 -0.82 9.00 6.22
CA VAL A 141 0.28 9.77 6.79
C VAL A 141 0.67 9.17 8.13
N ALA A 142 1.96 8.94 8.34
CA ALA A 142 2.47 8.39 9.58
C ALA A 142 3.89 8.90 9.88
N SER A 143 4.22 9.02 11.16
CA SER A 143 5.62 9.11 11.57
C SER A 143 6.30 7.74 11.39
N ALA A 144 7.59 7.71 11.04
CA ALA A 144 8.30 6.44 10.88
C ALA A 144 8.34 5.63 12.19
N ALA A 145 8.48 6.33 13.33
CA ALA A 145 8.48 5.71 14.66
C ALA A 145 7.13 5.06 14.96
N ASP A 146 6.01 5.77 14.76
CA ASP A 146 4.68 5.25 15.10
C ASP A 146 4.22 4.18 14.12
N LEU A 147 4.58 4.31 12.83
CA LEU A 147 4.33 3.25 11.86
C LEU A 147 5.08 1.97 12.25
N SER A 148 6.35 2.08 12.66
CA SER A 148 7.12 0.92 13.14
C SER A 148 6.52 0.30 14.40
N ARG A 149 6.07 1.14 15.35
CA ARG A 149 5.42 0.70 16.58
C ARG A 149 4.10 -0.01 16.29
N MET A 150 3.30 0.49 15.36
CA MET A 150 2.07 -0.16 14.89
C MET A 150 2.35 -1.58 14.35
N PHE A 151 3.40 -1.74 13.54
CA PHE A 151 3.80 -3.06 13.06
C PHE A 151 4.34 -3.97 14.17
N SER A 152 5.11 -3.43 15.13
CA SER A 152 5.56 -4.18 16.31
C SER A 152 4.38 -4.71 17.13
N LEU A 153 3.38 -3.86 17.41
CA LEU A 153 2.16 -4.27 18.13
C LEU A 153 1.37 -5.36 17.41
N ALA A 154 1.40 -5.37 16.07
CA ALA A 154 0.81 -6.44 15.27
C ALA A 154 1.58 -7.77 15.39
N VAL A 155 2.91 -7.72 15.43
CA VAL A 155 3.76 -8.91 15.58
C VAL A 155 3.73 -9.48 17.00
N GLU A 156 3.64 -8.62 18.01
CA GLU A 156 3.54 -9.01 19.41
C GLU A 156 2.19 -9.65 19.76
N GLY A 157 1.20 -9.52 18.87
CA GLY A 157 -0.12 -10.11 19.03
C GLY A 157 -1.14 -9.19 19.73
N SER A 158 -0.78 -7.93 19.98
CA SER A 158 -1.66 -6.95 20.65
C SER A 158 -2.74 -6.38 19.72
N LEU A 159 -2.41 -6.18 18.44
CA LEU A 159 -3.38 -5.71 17.44
C LEU A 159 -4.10 -6.83 16.69
N ILE A 160 -3.39 -7.93 16.41
CA ILE A 160 -3.92 -9.08 15.66
C ILE A 160 -3.54 -10.37 16.35
N THR A 161 -4.38 -11.39 16.26
CA THR A 161 -4.06 -12.69 16.87
C THR A 161 -2.90 -13.38 16.15
N ASN A 162 -2.16 -14.25 16.85
CA ASN A 162 -1.09 -15.04 16.24
C ASN A 162 -1.57 -15.90 15.05
N ALA A 163 -2.79 -16.43 15.13
CA ALA A 163 -3.39 -17.18 14.01
C ALA A 163 -3.64 -16.29 12.79
N THR A 164 -4.08 -15.05 13.00
CA THR A 164 -4.21 -14.05 11.92
C THR A 164 -2.84 -13.68 11.37
N LEU A 165 -1.85 -13.44 12.23
CA LEU A 165 -0.48 -13.09 11.85
C LEU A 165 0.16 -14.19 10.99
N GLU A 166 0.03 -15.45 11.37
CA GLU A 166 0.53 -16.58 10.59
C GLU A 166 -0.14 -16.64 9.21
N LYS A 167 -1.47 -16.48 9.17
CA LYS A 167 -2.23 -16.46 7.91
C LYS A 167 -1.77 -15.35 6.97
N ILE A 168 -1.65 -14.11 7.46
CA ILE A 168 -1.19 -12.99 6.64
C ILE A 168 0.32 -13.06 6.35
N SER A 169 1.09 -13.88 7.04
CA SER A 169 2.52 -14.04 6.75
C SER A 169 2.80 -14.87 5.51
N THR A 170 1.78 -15.59 5.01
CA THR A 170 1.90 -16.40 3.81
C THR A 170 1.34 -15.67 2.57
N PRO A 171 2.08 -15.61 1.46
CA PRO A 171 1.58 -15.02 0.23
C PRO A 171 0.46 -15.87 -0.36
N THR A 172 -0.59 -15.24 -0.87
CA THR A 172 -1.66 -15.93 -1.60
C THR A 172 -1.25 -16.23 -3.03
N LEU A 173 -0.41 -15.35 -3.61
CA LEU A 173 0.15 -15.48 -4.95
C LEU A 173 1.67 -15.68 -4.83
N ASP A 174 2.09 -16.93 -4.66
CA ASP A 174 3.51 -17.32 -4.56
C ASP A 174 4.11 -17.79 -5.89
N SER A 175 3.27 -18.10 -6.89
CA SER A 175 3.73 -18.47 -8.22
C SER A 175 4.22 -17.24 -9.00
N TRP A 176 5.26 -17.43 -9.82
CA TRP A 176 5.74 -16.41 -10.74
C TRP A 176 4.61 -16.01 -11.70
N HIS A 177 4.26 -14.73 -11.68
CA HIS A 177 3.26 -14.17 -12.60
C HIS A 177 3.63 -12.74 -12.96
N LEU A 178 3.42 -12.38 -14.22
CA LEU A 178 3.53 -11.00 -14.68
C LEU A 178 2.23 -10.28 -14.31
N GLU A 179 2.31 -9.33 -13.39
CA GLU A 179 1.14 -8.56 -12.97
C GLU A 179 0.74 -7.58 -14.08
N ARG A 180 -0.54 -7.52 -14.46
CA ARG A 180 -0.97 -6.82 -15.71
C ARG A 180 -0.79 -5.30 -15.67
N VAL A 181 -0.71 -4.71 -14.48
CA VAL A 181 -0.55 -3.28 -14.23
C VAL A 181 0.91 -2.93 -13.97
N ALA A 182 1.59 -3.58 -13.02
CA ALA A 182 3.00 -3.30 -12.73
C ALA A 182 3.99 -3.91 -13.74
N LEU A 183 3.59 -4.95 -14.50
CA LEU A 183 4.46 -5.81 -15.33
C LEU A 183 5.76 -6.24 -14.64
N TRP A 184 5.72 -6.32 -13.31
CA TRP A 184 6.85 -6.70 -12.48
C TRP A 184 6.45 -7.95 -11.69
N PRO A 185 7.36 -8.93 -11.53
CA PRO A 185 7.10 -10.09 -10.69
C PRO A 185 7.00 -9.62 -9.24
N ILE A 186 5.81 -9.65 -8.67
CA ILE A 186 5.55 -9.23 -7.28
C ILE A 186 4.75 -10.33 -6.59
N ARG A 187 5.23 -10.80 -5.43
CA ARG A 187 4.46 -11.70 -4.56
C ARG A 187 3.47 -10.88 -3.73
N LYS A 188 2.21 -11.29 -3.72
CA LYS A 188 1.11 -10.55 -3.05
C LYS A 188 0.24 -11.51 -2.25
N GLY A 189 -0.39 -10.99 -1.20
CA GLY A 189 -1.25 -11.77 -0.32
C GLY A 189 -1.86 -10.87 0.74
N HIS A 190 -3.15 -11.07 1.03
CA HIS A 190 -3.84 -10.37 2.13
C HIS A 190 -3.69 -8.83 2.18
N GLY A 191 -3.39 -8.17 1.04
CA GLY A 191 -3.12 -6.73 0.96
C GLY A 191 -1.66 -6.31 1.10
N PHE A 192 -0.75 -7.24 1.36
CA PHE A 192 0.69 -7.02 1.52
C PHE A 192 1.50 -7.49 0.31
N PHE A 193 2.68 -6.89 0.18
CA PHE A 193 3.74 -7.35 -0.70
C PHE A 193 4.75 -8.20 0.08
N TYR A 194 5.27 -9.23 -0.56
CA TYR A 194 6.22 -10.15 0.06
C TYR A 194 7.51 -10.14 -0.73
N GLU A 195 8.63 -10.06 -0.03
CA GLU A 195 9.96 -10.12 -0.59
C GLU A 195 10.78 -11.13 0.22
N HIS A 196 11.73 -11.77 -0.43
CA HIS A 196 12.59 -12.71 0.27
C HIS A 196 13.60 -11.95 1.14
N ASN A 197 13.74 -12.36 2.39
CA ASN A 197 14.77 -11.80 3.26
C ASN A 197 16.15 -12.26 2.78
N PRO A 198 17.05 -11.35 2.36
CA PRO A 198 18.37 -11.72 1.85
C PRO A 198 19.28 -12.38 2.90
N LEU A 199 18.94 -12.29 4.18
CA LEU A 199 19.71 -12.83 5.30
C LEU A 199 19.23 -14.22 5.77
N VAL A 200 18.09 -14.71 5.26
CA VAL A 200 17.50 -15.99 5.68
C VAL A 200 17.42 -16.92 4.46
N PRO A 201 17.87 -18.18 4.55
CA PRO A 201 17.79 -19.12 3.43
C PRO A 201 16.35 -19.30 2.88
N VAL A 202 16.24 -19.63 1.59
CA VAL A 202 15.03 -19.68 0.73
C VAL A 202 13.84 -20.49 1.29
N SER A 203 14.05 -21.29 2.34
CA SER A 203 13.02 -22.15 2.94
C SER A 203 11.97 -21.41 3.79
N THR A 204 12.13 -20.11 4.09
CA THR A 204 11.15 -19.38 4.93
C THR A 204 10.78 -18.05 4.29
N SER A 205 9.63 -18.01 3.61
CA SER A 205 9.00 -16.78 3.14
C SER A 205 8.45 -16.03 4.36
N ILE A 206 9.29 -15.21 4.99
CA ILE A 206 8.91 -14.38 6.13
C ILE A 206 8.36 -13.07 5.57
N LEU A 207 7.13 -12.73 5.96
CA LEU A 207 6.56 -11.39 5.85
C LEU A 207 7.61 -10.36 6.25
N LEU A 208 7.82 -9.29 5.48
CA LEU A 208 8.64 -8.15 5.88
C LEU A 208 7.98 -7.38 7.03
N ILE A 209 7.76 -8.05 8.16
CA ILE A 209 7.70 -7.41 9.47
C ILE A 209 8.78 -8.08 10.28
N LEU A 210 9.72 -7.25 10.73
CA LEU A 210 10.90 -7.59 11.51
C LEU A 210 10.57 -8.59 12.62
N ARG A 211 10.74 -9.88 12.36
CA ARG A 211 10.86 -10.87 13.42
C ARG A 211 12.25 -10.68 14.01
N SER A 212 12.37 -9.73 14.94
CA SER A 212 13.56 -9.63 15.78
C SER A 212 13.69 -10.95 16.54
N SER A 213 14.73 -11.71 16.22
CA SER A 213 15.12 -12.87 17.01
C SER A 213 15.64 -12.37 18.36
N HIS A 214 14.73 -12.17 19.31
CA HIS A 214 15.07 -12.15 20.72
C HIS A 214 14.79 -13.53 21.30
N GLU A 215 15.66 -14.48 20.99
CA GLU A 215 15.95 -15.57 21.92
C GLU A 215 16.71 -14.95 23.11
N ARG A 216 15.97 -14.56 24.15
CA ARG A 216 16.54 -14.37 25.48
C ARG A 216 16.68 -15.75 26.11
N THR A 217 17.93 -16.16 26.26
CA THR A 217 18.37 -17.18 27.22
C THR A 217 18.13 -16.70 28.65
#